data_AF-A0AAW1J5Z2-F1
#
_entry.id   AF-A0AAW1J5Z2-F1
#
_cell.length_a   1.000
_cell.length_b   1.000
_cell.length_c   1.000
_cell.angle_alpha   90.00
_cell.angle_beta   90.00
_cell.angle_gamma   90.00
#
_symmetry.space_group_name_H-M   'P 1'
#
loop_
_entity.id
_entity.type
_entity.pdbx_description
1 polymer ?
#
loop_
_entity_poly.entity_id
_entity_poly.type
_entity_poly.pdbx_seq_one_letter_code
_entity_poly.pdbx_strand_id
1 'polypeptide(L)'
;MGVTGKLEIEVGNKASGDLFYNLFGGKHDVTHIIPRKIHAFHVLNGDFGKPGSVIQWDYTLDGKKCVAKEIVEEIDEEKKFVKFKLIEGSNLLEEYKSMMLEYLII
;
A
#
# COMPACT_ATOMS: atom_id res chain seq x y z
N MET A 1 -24.04 -5.70 -16.68
CA MET A 1 -23.48 -4.55 -15.93
C MET A 1 -22.13 -4.97 -15.39
N GLY A 2 -21.05 -4.24 -15.69
CA GLY A 2 -19.72 -4.53 -15.16
C GLY A 2 -19.55 -3.90 -13.79
N VAL A 3 -19.09 -4.67 -12.81
CA VAL A 3 -18.82 -4.23 -11.43
C VAL A 3 -17.31 -4.06 -11.18
N THR A 4 -16.56 -3.81 -12.25
CA THR A 4 -15.12 -3.68 -12.24
C THR A 4 -14.75 -2.30 -12.76
N GLY A 5 -13.87 -1.60 -12.05
CA GLY A 5 -13.32 -0.31 -12.44
C GLY A 5 -11.82 -0.26 -12.18
N LYS A 6 -11.11 0.58 -12.93
CA LYS A 6 -9.69 0.91 -12.71
C LYS A 6 -9.57 2.41 -12.56
N LEU A 7 -8.86 2.85 -11.52
CA LEU A 7 -8.51 4.24 -11.29
C LEU A 7 -6.99 4.34 -11.35
N GLU A 8 -6.48 5.24 -12.19
CA GLU A 8 -5.05 5.52 -12.34
C GLU A 8 -4.82 6.99 -12.05
N ILE A 9 -3.78 7.30 -11.27
CA ILE A 9 -3.39 8.66 -10.93
C ILE A 9 -1.87 8.75 -11.08
N GLU A 10 -1.43 9.66 -11.96
CA GLU A 10 -0.01 9.99 -12.12
C GLU A 10 0.27 11.32 -11.43
N VAL A 11 1.29 11.35 -10.57
CA VAL A 11 1.67 12.55 -9.82
C VAL A 11 3.16 12.80 -10.00
N GLY A 12 3.50 13.97 -10.52
CA GLY A 12 4.89 14.41 -10.62
C GLY A 12 5.48 14.66 -9.24
N ASN A 13 6.51 13.90 -8.88
CA ASN A 13 7.21 14.04 -7.61
C ASN A 13 8.58 14.70 -7.80
N LYS A 14 8.93 15.66 -6.93
CA LYS A 14 10.27 16.27 -6.90
C LYS A 14 11.27 15.50 -6.03
N ALA A 15 10.79 14.58 -5.18
CA ALA A 15 11.67 13.71 -4.40
C ALA A 15 12.16 12.54 -5.26
N SER A 16 13.38 12.05 -4.98
CA SER A 16 13.93 10.91 -5.71
C SER A 16 13.00 9.71 -5.64
N GLY A 17 12.78 9.02 -6.76
CA GLY A 17 12.03 7.76 -6.81
C GLY A 17 12.58 6.69 -5.85
N ASP A 18 13.85 6.79 -5.47
CA ASP A 18 14.47 5.91 -4.48
C ASP A 18 13.87 6.07 -3.08
N LEU A 19 13.30 7.23 -2.76
CA LEU A 19 12.70 7.49 -1.46
C LEU A 19 11.36 6.73 -1.30
N PHE A 20 10.57 6.65 -2.38
CA PHE A 20 9.36 5.83 -2.44
C PHE A 20 9.66 4.34 -2.48
N TYR A 21 10.75 3.92 -3.13
CA TYR A 21 11.20 2.53 -3.06
C TYR A 21 11.65 2.15 -1.65
N ASN A 22 12.44 2.99 -0.99
CA ASN A 22 12.91 2.77 0.38
C ASN A 22 11.78 2.76 1.43
N LEU A 23 10.67 3.46 1.14
CA LEU A 23 9.42 3.45 1.92
C LEU A 23 8.81 2.03 1.96
N PHE A 24 8.85 1.29 0.85
CA PHE A 24 8.32 -0.09 0.78
C PHE A 24 9.40 -1.18 0.93
N GLY A 25 10.69 -0.80 0.94
CA GLY A 25 11.85 -1.70 0.95
C GLY A 25 12.60 -1.85 2.30
N GLY A 26 12.23 -1.11 3.35
CA GLY A 26 12.52 -1.53 4.73
C GLY A 26 13.53 -0.72 5.53
N LYS A 27 13.69 0.59 5.25
CA LYS A 27 14.63 1.43 6.04
C LYS A 27 14.06 2.65 6.74
N HIS A 28 12.85 3.09 6.40
CA HIS A 28 12.23 4.24 7.05
C HIS A 28 10.78 3.95 7.38
N ASP A 29 10.43 4.09 8.66
CA ASP A 29 9.06 4.06 9.16
C ASP A 29 8.15 4.94 8.29
N VAL A 30 7.34 4.33 7.43
CA VAL A 30 6.36 5.01 6.56
C VAL A 30 5.44 5.92 7.39
N THR A 31 5.22 5.54 8.64
CA THR A 31 4.46 6.26 9.67
C THR A 31 5.07 7.64 10.01
N HIS A 32 6.39 7.81 9.90
CA HIS A 32 7.06 9.09 10.15
C HIS A 32 6.93 10.07 8.98
N ILE A 33 6.64 9.58 7.77
CA ILE A 33 6.56 10.43 6.57
C ILE A 33 5.18 11.09 6.46
N ILE A 34 4.11 10.38 6.83
CA ILE A 34 2.74 10.94 6.81
C ILE A 34 1.97 10.56 8.09
N PRO A 35 2.42 10.99 9.28
CA PRO A 35 1.84 10.57 10.57
C PRO A 35 0.37 10.98 10.73
N ARG A 36 -0.08 12.00 9.99
CA ARG A 36 -1.48 12.47 10.02
C ARG A 36 -2.45 11.52 9.31
N LYS A 37 -1.96 10.72 8.36
CA LYS A 37 -2.78 9.77 7.59
C LYS A 37 -2.46 8.34 7.95
N ILE A 38 -1.20 7.98 8.12
CA ILE A 38 -0.74 6.64 8.46
C ILE A 38 -0.19 6.68 9.88
N HIS A 39 -0.78 5.92 10.79
CA HIS A 39 -0.41 5.91 12.19
C HIS A 39 0.54 4.77 12.52
N ALA A 40 0.30 3.59 11.93
CA ALA A 40 1.09 2.40 12.19
C ALA A 40 1.23 1.55 10.93
N PHE A 41 2.33 0.81 10.89
CA PHE A 41 2.65 -0.17 9.87
C PHE A 41 3.11 -1.44 10.57
N HIS A 42 2.51 -2.57 10.22
CA HIS A 42 2.81 -3.86 10.84
C HIS A 42 3.06 -4.91 9.76
N VAL A 43 4.11 -5.71 9.94
CA VAL A 43 4.30 -6.96 9.19
C VAL A 43 3.70 -8.08 10.03
N LEU A 44 2.59 -8.66 9.55
CA LEU A 44 1.87 -9.71 10.27
C LEU A 44 2.43 -11.10 9.95
N ASN A 45 2.92 -11.30 8.73
CA ASN A 45 3.52 -12.55 8.28
C ASN A 45 4.52 -12.31 7.15
N GLY A 46 5.60 -13.08 7.11
CA GLY A 46 6.67 -12.95 6.12
C GLY A 46 7.67 -11.84 6.45
N ASP A 47 8.51 -11.54 5.46
CA ASP A 47 9.52 -10.49 5.55
C ASP A 47 9.07 -9.28 4.74
N PHE A 48 9.19 -8.09 5.32
CA PHE A 48 8.90 -6.86 4.59
C PHE A 48 9.68 -6.79 3.27
N GLY A 49 9.03 -6.32 2.21
CA GLY A 49 9.65 -6.23 0.89
C GLY A 49 9.77 -7.56 0.14
N LYS A 50 9.12 -8.65 0.59
CA LYS A 50 9.03 -9.91 -0.16
C LYS A 50 7.60 -10.22 -0.61
N PRO A 51 7.41 -10.72 -1.85
CA PRO A 51 6.14 -11.31 -2.28
C PRO A 51 5.66 -12.41 -1.32
N GLY A 52 4.35 -12.45 -1.08
CA GLY A 52 3.70 -13.36 -0.12
C GLY A 52 3.60 -12.83 1.31
N SER A 53 4.23 -11.70 1.61
CA SER A 53 4.19 -11.11 2.95
C SER A 53 2.86 -10.43 3.21
N VAL A 54 2.37 -10.54 4.45
CA VAL A 54 1.13 -9.93 4.90
C VAL A 54 1.45 -8.72 5.76
N ILE A 55 0.96 -7.57 5.34
CA ILE A 55 1.16 -6.29 6.01
C ILE A 55 -0.18 -5.71 6.47
N GLN A 56 -0.14 -4.84 7.47
CA GLN A 56 -1.29 -4.10 7.95
C GLN A 56 -0.94 -2.61 8.07
N TRP A 57 -1.84 -1.79 7.56
CA TRP A 57 -1.84 -0.35 7.68
C TRP A 57 -2.93 0.11 8.63
N ASP A 58 -2.54 0.93 9.61
CA ASP A 58 -3.48 1.68 10.43
C ASP A 58 -3.49 3.13 9.95
N TYR A 59 -4.62 3.58 9.42
CA TYR A 59 -4.71 4.89 8.76
C TYR A 59 -5.99 5.66 9.14
N THR A 60 -6.03 6.96 8.84
CA THR A 60 -7.25 7.77 8.94
C THR A 60 -7.76 8.06 7.53
N LEU A 61 -9.03 7.71 7.27
CA LEU A 61 -9.77 8.10 6.07
C LEU A 61 -11.03 8.84 6.49
N ASP A 62 -11.23 10.05 5.95
CA ASP A 62 -12.37 10.92 6.27
C ASP A 62 -12.63 11.11 7.78
N GLY A 63 -11.55 11.22 8.57
CA GLY A 63 -11.59 11.40 10.02
C GLY A 63 -11.88 10.13 10.83
N LYS A 64 -12.09 8.98 10.17
CA LYS A 64 -12.28 7.68 10.82
C LYS A 64 -10.98 6.87 10.78
N LYS A 65 -10.67 6.21 11.90
CA LYS A 65 -9.58 5.23 11.95
C LYS A 65 -10.01 3.97 11.21
N CYS A 66 -9.18 3.54 10.28
CA CYS A 66 -9.38 2.37 9.45
C CYS A 66 -8.15 1.48 9.54
N VAL A 67 -8.37 0.19 9.26
CA VAL A 67 -7.31 -0.81 9.14
C VAL A 67 -7.43 -1.47 7.79
N ALA A 68 -6.30 -1.67 7.10
CA ALA A 68 -6.21 -2.44 5.86
C ALA A 68 -5.11 -3.48 6.00
N LYS A 69 -5.44 -4.75 5.79
CA LYS A 69 -4.49 -5.85 5.66
C LYS A 69 -4.34 -6.21 4.20
N GLU A 70 -3.10 -6.31 3.76
CA GLU A 70 -2.74 -6.52 2.38
C GLU A 70 -1.72 -7.64 2.28
N ILE A 71 -1.79 -8.39 1.18
CA ILE A 71 -0.73 -9.28 0.77
C ILE A 71 0.09 -8.61 -0.34
N VAL A 72 1.40 -8.67 -0.21
CA VAL A 72 2.33 -8.27 -1.27
C VAL A 72 2.28 -9.35 -2.36
N GLU A 73 1.69 -9.05 -3.52
CA GLU A 73 1.64 -10.01 -4.62
C GLU A 73 2.91 -10.01 -5.46
N GLU A 74 3.47 -8.82 -5.72
CA GLU A 74 4.60 -8.65 -6.60
C GLU A 74 5.44 -7.44 -6.21
N ILE A 75 6.77 -7.58 -6.29
CA ILE A 75 7.73 -6.49 -6.18
C ILE A 75 8.73 -6.69 -7.31
N ASP A 76 8.93 -5.67 -8.13
CA ASP A 76 9.94 -5.62 -9.18
C ASP A 76 10.84 -4.42 -8.92
N GLU A 77 12.06 -4.69 -8.45
CA GLU A 77 13.03 -3.66 -8.08
C GLU A 77 13.55 -2.88 -9.31
N GLU A 78 13.68 -3.56 -10.46
CA GLU A 78 14.19 -2.95 -11.70
C GLU A 78 13.18 -1.97 -12.28
N LYS A 79 11.89 -2.35 -12.27
CA LYS A 79 10.79 -1.50 -12.71
C LYS A 79 10.28 -0.54 -11.64
N LYS A 80 10.80 -0.63 -10.41
CA LYS A 80 10.30 0.11 -9.24
C LYS A 80 8.77 -0.02 -9.09
N PHE A 81 8.29 -1.26 -9.22
CA PHE A 81 6.88 -1.62 -9.20
C PHE A 81 6.55 -2.46 -7.96
N VAL A 82 5.40 -2.19 -7.36
CA VAL A 82 4.85 -3.04 -6.29
C VAL A 82 3.35 -3.19 -6.44
N LYS A 83 2.88 -4.41 -6.19
CA LYS A 83 1.47 -4.79 -6.22
C LYS A 83 1.03 -5.35 -4.89
N PHE A 84 -0.05 -4.78 -4.36
CA PHE A 84 -0.72 -5.21 -3.15
C PHE A 84 -2.13 -5.65 -3.46
N LYS A 85 -2.58 -6.68 -2.74
CA LYS A 85 -3.96 -7.13 -2.77
C LYS A 85 -4.56 -7.02 -1.38
N LEU A 86 -5.69 -6.34 -1.29
CA LEU A 86 -6.40 -6.19 -0.03
C LEU A 86 -7.04 -7.53 0.35
N ILE A 87 -6.75 -8.00 1.57
CA ILE A 87 -7.29 -9.26 2.12
C ILE A 87 -8.30 -9.01 3.24
N GLU A 88 -8.11 -7.97 4.04
CA GLU A 88 -9.07 -7.50 5.04
C GLU A 88 -9.04 -5.97 5.09
N GLY A 89 -10.17 -5.33 5.35
CA GLY A 89 -10.16 -3.89 5.60
C GLY A 89 -11.50 -3.39 6.08
N SER A 90 -11.52 -2.67 7.21
CA SER A 90 -12.72 -2.34 7.98
C SER A 90 -13.78 -1.54 7.22
N ASN A 91 -13.44 -0.96 6.07
CA ASN A 91 -14.33 -0.10 5.28
C ASN A 91 -14.27 -0.38 3.77
N LEU A 92 -13.15 -0.93 3.27
CA LEU A 92 -12.93 -1.10 1.83
C LEU A 92 -13.55 -2.39 1.29
N LEU A 93 -13.49 -3.50 2.04
CA LEU A 93 -14.07 -4.76 1.59
C LEU A 93 -15.58 -4.88 1.86
N GLU A 94 -16.16 -3.93 2.61
CA GLU A 94 -17.62 -3.82 2.74
C GLU A 94 -18.24 -3.33 1.43
N GLU A 95 -17.57 -2.42 0.71
CA GLU A 95 -18.03 -1.81 -0.54
C GLU A 95 -17.50 -2.52 -1.79
N TYR A 96 -16.33 -3.16 -1.71
CA TYR A 96 -15.67 -3.82 -2.83
C TYR A 96 -15.39 -5.30 -2.56
N LYS A 97 -15.84 -6.18 -3.47
CA LYS A 97 -15.54 -7.62 -3.39
C LYS A 97 -14.04 -7.93 -3.41
N SER A 98 -13.26 -7.11 -4.11
CA SER A 98 -11.81 -7.25 -4.23
C SER A 98 -11.20 -5.91 -4.63
N MET A 99 -10.06 -5.57 -4.06
CA MET A 99 -9.30 -4.38 -4.42
C MET A 99 -7.82 -4.74 -4.58
N MET A 100 -7.20 -4.21 -5.64
CA MET A 100 -5.77 -4.32 -5.91
C MET A 100 -5.20 -2.91 -6.02
N LEU A 101 -4.01 -2.71 -5.47
CA LEU A 101 -3.26 -1.46 -5.50
C LEU A 101 -1.94 -1.73 -6.20
N GLU A 102 -1.67 -0.96 -7.25
CA GLU A 102 -0.46 -1.05 -8.05
C GLU A 102 0.25 0.30 -7.97
N TYR A 103 1.50 0.30 -7.53
CA TYR A 103 2.35 1.48 -7.48
C TYR A 103 3.52 1.29 -8.44
N LEU A 104 3.67 2.23 -9.37
CA LEU A 104 4.79 2.28 -10.32
C LEU A 104 5.49 3.62 -10.15
N ILE A 105 6.80 3.59 -9.95
CA ILE A 105 7.63 4.80 -9.87
C ILE A 105 8.31 4.96 -11.24
N ILE A 106 7.91 6.01 -11.97
CA ILE A 106 8.41 6.36 -13.31
C ILE A 106 9.58 7.34 -13.21
#